data_AF-A0A944GG01-F1
#
_entry.id   AF-A0A944GG01-F1
#
_cell.length_a   1.000
_cell.length_b   1.000
_cell.length_c   1.000
_cell.angle_alpha   90.00
_cell.angle_beta   90.00
_cell.angle_gamma   90.00
#
_symmetry.space_group_name_H-M   'P 1'
#
loop_
_entity.id
_entity.type
_entity.pdbx_description
1 polymer ?
#
loop_
_entity_poly.entity_id
_entity_poly.type
_entity_poly.pdbx_seq_one_letter_code
_entity_poly.pdbx_strand_id
1 'polypeptide(L)'
;PHKSLLIALTLAATGFVANNAFAQDADAIRQQADAKVASIEAAIEDGQEMLARARENSNVSQIDCINTQLVIARGFLNVAQNANINLKEAITRNDAEATTHHQKLLDLAVEKTEGAAARMKQCGTGVLSVTGETQSTTKRDCKVEPCLGGEEVYAPDAIEKQSLTGADKIDASNNVDASPYM
;
A
#
# COMPACT_ATOMS: atom_id res chain seq x y z
N PRO A 1 24.39 -70.64 -2.82
CA PRO A 1 24.07 -69.47 -3.66
C PRO A 1 22.60 -69.03 -3.50
N HIS A 2 22.32 -67.72 -3.47
CA HIS A 2 21.01 -67.06 -3.31
C HIS A 2 20.52 -66.77 -1.88
N LYS A 3 21.13 -65.77 -1.20
CA LYS A 3 20.49 -65.05 -0.09
C LYS A 3 20.69 -63.52 -0.10
N SER A 4 21.21 -62.93 -1.18
CA SER A 4 21.66 -61.52 -1.17
C SER A 4 20.80 -60.54 -1.97
N LEU A 5 19.59 -60.91 -2.42
CA LEU A 5 18.82 -60.09 -3.37
C LEU A 5 17.54 -59.44 -2.81
N LEU A 6 17.36 -59.35 -1.48
CA LEU A 6 16.12 -58.84 -0.87
C LEU A 6 16.27 -57.54 -0.06
N ILE A 7 17.41 -56.85 -0.12
CA ILE A 7 17.63 -55.62 0.67
C ILE A 7 17.57 -54.33 -0.18
N ALA A 8 17.44 -54.43 -1.52
CA ALA A 8 17.53 -53.26 -2.40
C ALA A 8 16.20 -52.52 -2.68
N LEU A 9 15.04 -53.01 -2.23
CA LEU A 9 13.73 -52.46 -2.66
C LEU A 9 12.98 -51.61 -1.62
N THR A 10 13.53 -51.39 -0.43
CA THR A 10 12.82 -50.65 0.65
C THR A 10 13.21 -49.17 0.76
N LEU A 11 14.26 -48.70 0.08
CA LEU A 11 14.68 -47.28 0.14
C LEU A 11 13.89 -46.34 -0.79
N ALA A 12 13.20 -46.86 -1.82
CA ALA A 12 12.46 -46.02 -2.76
C ALA A 12 11.09 -45.56 -2.23
N ALA A 13 10.47 -46.33 -1.32
CA ALA A 13 9.14 -46.02 -0.80
C ALA A 13 9.17 -44.89 0.26
N THR A 14 10.23 -44.79 1.07
CA THR A 14 10.34 -43.74 2.09
C THR A 14 10.68 -42.37 1.50
N GLY A 15 11.51 -42.32 0.45
CA GLY A 15 11.84 -41.07 -0.24
C GLY A 15 10.66 -40.44 -0.98
N PHE A 16 9.76 -41.27 -1.56
CA PHE A 16 8.58 -40.77 -2.26
C PHE A 16 7.50 -40.22 -1.31
N VAL A 17 7.32 -40.83 -0.14
CA VAL A 17 6.32 -40.37 0.85
C VAL A 17 6.76 -39.06 1.53
N ALA A 18 8.05 -38.91 1.84
CA ALA A 18 8.57 -37.67 2.44
C ALA A 18 8.50 -36.46 1.48
N ASN A 19 8.76 -36.67 0.19
CA ASN A 19 8.67 -35.60 -0.82
C ASN A 19 7.23 -35.10 -1.03
N ASN A 20 6.22 -35.97 -0.88
CA ASN A 20 4.82 -35.57 -1.04
C ASN A 20 4.31 -34.74 0.15
N ALA A 21 4.74 -35.03 1.38
CA ALA A 21 4.32 -34.26 2.56
C ALA A 21 4.84 -32.81 2.54
N PHE A 22 6.12 -32.61 2.21
CA PHE A 22 6.69 -31.25 2.11
C PHE A 22 6.07 -30.45 0.95
N ALA A 23 5.76 -31.10 -0.17
CA ALA A 23 5.06 -30.46 -1.29
C ALA A 23 3.63 -30.04 -0.91
N GLN A 24 2.92 -30.86 -0.13
CA GLN A 24 1.58 -30.51 0.38
C GLN A 24 1.62 -29.29 1.31
N ASP A 25 2.61 -29.21 2.20
CA ASP A 25 2.77 -28.06 3.11
C ASP A 25 3.11 -26.77 2.33
N ALA A 26 3.97 -26.87 1.31
CA ALA A 26 4.32 -25.76 0.44
C ALA A 26 3.11 -25.20 -0.33
N ASP A 27 2.25 -26.08 -0.84
CA ASP A 27 1.05 -25.66 -1.58
C ASP A 27 0.01 -25.01 -0.67
N ALA A 28 -0.16 -25.51 0.55
CA ALA A 28 -1.02 -24.89 1.55
C ALA A 28 -0.55 -23.46 1.89
N ILE A 29 0.76 -23.27 2.06
CA ILE A 29 1.35 -21.94 2.33
C ILE A 29 1.10 -20.98 1.16
N ARG A 30 1.29 -21.43 -0.09
CA ARG A 30 1.03 -20.62 -1.30
C ARG A 30 -0.44 -20.19 -1.39
N GLN A 31 -1.36 -21.15 -1.20
CA GLN A 31 -2.80 -20.86 -1.22
C GLN A 31 -3.20 -19.88 -0.13
N GLN A 32 -2.64 -20.02 1.07
CA GLN A 32 -2.90 -19.08 2.15
C GLN A 32 -2.39 -17.66 1.82
N ALA A 33 -1.23 -17.55 1.20
CA ALA A 33 -0.68 -16.25 0.77
C ALA A 33 -1.53 -15.60 -0.32
N ASP A 34 -1.99 -16.37 -1.30
CA ASP A 34 -2.90 -15.89 -2.34
C ASP A 34 -4.24 -15.42 -1.75
N ALA A 35 -4.79 -16.17 -0.78
CA ALA A 35 -6.00 -15.78 -0.08
C ALA A 35 -5.84 -14.46 0.71
N LYS A 36 -4.66 -14.22 1.29
CA LYS A 36 -4.36 -12.95 1.98
C LYS A 36 -4.32 -11.77 1.02
N VAL A 37 -3.66 -11.92 -0.14
CA VAL A 37 -3.67 -10.88 -1.19
C VAL A 37 -5.10 -10.60 -1.65
N ALA A 38 -5.88 -11.64 -1.97
CA ALA A 38 -7.27 -11.50 -2.38
C ALA A 38 -8.14 -10.81 -1.32
N SER A 39 -7.90 -11.07 -0.03
CA SER A 39 -8.63 -10.40 1.06
C SER A 39 -8.35 -8.89 1.12
N ILE A 40 -7.12 -8.47 0.79
CA ILE A 40 -6.74 -7.06 0.72
C ILE A 40 -7.40 -6.40 -0.49
N GLU A 41 -7.42 -7.08 -1.63
CA GLU A 41 -8.09 -6.61 -2.86
C GLU A 41 -9.59 -6.39 -2.61
N ALA A 42 -10.26 -7.36 -1.99
CA ALA A 42 -11.67 -7.25 -1.61
C ALA A 42 -11.94 -6.04 -0.68
N ALA A 43 -11.08 -5.80 0.30
CA ALA A 43 -11.22 -4.64 1.19
C ALA A 43 -11.05 -3.29 0.45
N ILE A 44 -10.23 -3.25 -0.61
CA ILE A 44 -10.06 -2.07 -1.47
C ILE A 44 -11.30 -1.87 -2.35
N GLU A 45 -11.86 -2.94 -2.92
CA GLU A 45 -13.10 -2.89 -3.71
C GLU A 45 -14.27 -2.37 -2.87
N ASP A 46 -14.47 -2.91 -1.66
CA ASP A 46 -15.45 -2.41 -0.70
C ASP A 46 -15.26 -0.91 -0.43
N GLY A 47 -14.02 -0.49 -0.20
CA GLY A 47 -13.69 0.93 0.01
C GLY A 47 -14.00 1.83 -1.19
N GLN A 48 -13.82 1.34 -2.41
CA GLN A 48 -14.18 2.06 -3.63
C GLN A 48 -15.70 2.23 -3.76
N GLU A 49 -16.47 1.21 -3.37
CA GLU A 49 -17.94 1.30 -3.34
C GLU A 49 -18.40 2.33 -2.30
N MET A 50 -17.78 2.36 -1.11
CA MET A 50 -18.03 3.41 -0.11
C MET A 50 -17.71 4.81 -0.64
N LEU A 51 -16.60 4.96 -1.36
CA LEU A 51 -16.21 6.22 -1.99
C LEU A 51 -17.22 6.66 -3.05
N ALA A 52 -17.74 5.74 -3.85
CA ALA A 52 -18.76 6.02 -4.86
C ALA A 52 -20.04 6.59 -4.21
N ARG A 53 -20.51 5.96 -3.11
CA ARG A 53 -21.64 6.48 -2.32
C ARG A 53 -21.38 7.86 -1.72
N ALA A 54 -20.16 8.09 -1.21
CA ALA A 54 -19.79 9.40 -0.65
C ALA A 54 -19.79 10.50 -1.73
N ARG A 55 -19.36 10.17 -2.96
CA ARG A 55 -19.39 11.06 -4.13
C ARG A 55 -20.81 11.38 -4.56
N GLU A 56 -21.70 10.39 -4.59
CA GLU A 56 -23.11 10.60 -4.91
C GLU A 56 -23.78 11.59 -3.94
N ASN A 57 -23.45 11.48 -2.65
CA ASN A 57 -23.95 12.39 -1.62
C ASN A 57 -23.16 13.72 -1.51
N SER A 58 -22.15 13.94 -2.35
CA SER A 58 -21.27 15.12 -2.32
C SER A 58 -20.68 15.43 -0.94
N ASN A 59 -20.45 14.42 -0.11
CA ASN A 59 -19.91 14.60 1.24
C ASN A 59 -18.37 14.65 1.20
N VAL A 60 -17.82 15.87 1.11
CA VAL A 60 -16.38 16.10 0.96
C VAL A 60 -15.55 15.48 2.09
N SER A 61 -16.02 15.57 3.34
CA SER A 61 -15.33 14.99 4.49
C SER A 61 -15.26 13.46 4.44
N GLN A 62 -16.33 12.81 3.96
CA GLN A 62 -16.33 11.36 3.75
C GLN A 62 -15.41 10.95 2.61
N ILE A 63 -15.43 11.70 1.50
CA ILE A 63 -14.59 11.45 0.33
C ILE A 63 -13.11 11.50 0.71
N ASP A 64 -12.68 12.53 1.44
CA ASP A 64 -11.28 12.70 1.88
C ASP A 64 -10.84 11.60 2.84
N CYS A 65 -11.68 11.30 3.85
CA CYS A 65 -11.43 10.25 4.82
C CYS A 65 -11.28 8.88 4.15
N ILE A 66 -12.21 8.50 3.26
CA ILE A 66 -12.17 7.21 2.56
C ILE A 66 -10.98 7.16 1.60
N ASN A 67 -10.68 8.24 0.87
CA ASN A 67 -9.50 8.30 -0.01
C ASN A 67 -8.19 8.07 0.76
N THR A 68 -8.04 8.71 1.92
CA THR A 68 -6.86 8.53 2.77
C THR A 68 -6.67 7.07 3.17
N GLN A 69 -7.74 6.39 3.59
CA GLN A 69 -7.67 4.99 3.96
C GLN A 69 -7.46 4.06 2.75
N LEU A 70 -8.03 4.38 1.59
CA LEU A 70 -7.78 3.64 0.34
C LEU A 70 -6.32 3.74 -0.10
N VAL A 71 -5.67 4.90 0.08
CA VAL A 71 -4.23 5.05 -0.20
C VAL A 71 -3.41 4.13 0.71
N ILE A 72 -3.76 4.08 2.00
CA ILE A 72 -3.10 3.18 2.96
C ILE A 72 -3.29 1.72 2.55
N ALA A 73 -4.52 1.28 2.25
CA ALA A 73 -4.82 -0.08 1.85
C ALA A 73 -4.07 -0.50 0.57
N ARG A 74 -4.02 0.37 -0.45
CA ARG A 74 -3.24 0.14 -1.68
C ARG A 74 -1.74 0.05 -1.42
N GLY A 75 -1.22 0.85 -0.48
CA GLY A 75 0.17 0.74 -0.04
C GLY A 75 0.48 -0.66 0.50
N PHE A 76 -0.40 -1.22 1.34
CA PHE A 76 -0.24 -2.57 1.87
C PHE A 76 -0.52 -3.67 0.85
N LEU A 77 -1.37 -3.43 -0.15
CA LEU A 77 -1.52 -4.35 -1.28
C LEU A 77 -0.19 -4.56 -2.02
N ASN A 78 0.53 -3.47 -2.31
CA ASN A 78 1.84 -3.56 -2.95
C ASN A 78 2.85 -4.36 -2.11
N VAL A 79 2.84 -4.16 -0.79
CA VAL A 79 3.68 -4.96 0.15
C VAL A 79 3.29 -6.43 0.11
N ALA A 80 1.99 -6.73 0.15
CA ALA A 80 1.47 -8.09 0.13
C ALA A 80 1.79 -8.82 -1.18
N GLN A 81 1.63 -8.15 -2.33
CA GLN A 81 1.94 -8.73 -3.65
C GLN A 81 3.43 -9.06 -3.76
N ASN A 82 4.31 -8.13 -3.37
CA ASN A 82 5.76 -8.37 -3.36
C ASN A 82 6.15 -9.49 -2.37
N ALA A 83 5.57 -9.51 -1.18
CA ALA A 83 5.80 -10.56 -0.20
C ALA A 83 5.31 -11.93 -0.72
N ASN A 84 4.18 -12.00 -1.42
CA ASN A 84 3.66 -13.23 -2.00
C ASN A 84 4.59 -13.78 -3.11
N ILE A 85 5.08 -12.92 -3.99
CA ILE A 85 6.06 -13.31 -5.03
C ILE A 85 7.32 -13.87 -4.36
N ASN A 86 7.90 -13.13 -3.42
CA ASN A 86 9.14 -13.53 -2.75
C ASN A 86 8.96 -14.78 -1.88
N LEU A 87 7.78 -14.98 -1.28
CA LEU A 87 7.41 -16.20 -0.56
C LEU A 87 7.43 -17.41 -1.50
N LYS A 88 6.79 -17.30 -2.68
CA LYS A 88 6.75 -18.39 -3.66
C LYS A 88 8.16 -18.77 -4.14
N GLU A 89 9.03 -17.78 -4.30
CA GLU A 89 10.44 -18.01 -4.61
C GLU A 89 11.20 -18.65 -3.44
N ALA A 90 11.02 -18.17 -2.21
CA ALA A 90 11.66 -18.71 -1.01
C ALA A 90 11.31 -20.20 -0.79
N ILE A 91 10.03 -20.57 -0.98
CA ILE A 91 9.58 -21.96 -0.95
C ILE A 91 10.29 -22.78 -2.02
N THR A 92 10.43 -22.24 -3.24
CA THR A 92 11.11 -22.93 -4.35
C THR A 92 12.60 -23.16 -4.04
N ARG A 93 13.23 -22.24 -3.30
CA ARG A 93 14.61 -22.36 -2.83
C ARG A 93 14.78 -23.18 -1.55
N ASN A 94 13.68 -23.69 -0.96
CA ASN A 94 13.67 -24.33 0.37
C ASN A 94 14.25 -23.43 1.49
N ASP A 95 14.06 -22.12 1.38
CA ASP A 95 14.51 -21.14 2.36
C ASP A 95 13.41 -20.90 3.40
N ALA A 96 13.48 -21.61 4.53
CA ALA A 96 12.48 -21.54 5.59
C ALA A 96 12.46 -20.20 6.33
N GLU A 97 13.63 -19.53 6.45
CA GLU A 97 13.73 -18.23 7.12
C GLU A 97 13.05 -17.14 6.29
N ALA A 98 13.39 -17.07 4.99
CA ALA A 98 12.74 -16.14 4.07
C ALA A 98 11.23 -16.44 3.94
N THR A 99 10.85 -17.71 3.90
CA THR A 99 9.43 -18.12 3.88
C THR A 99 8.69 -17.55 5.10
N THR A 100 9.24 -17.74 6.29
CA THR A 100 8.66 -17.22 7.54
C THR A 100 8.59 -15.69 7.55
N HIS A 101 9.64 -15.03 7.06
CA HIS A 101 9.67 -13.57 6.98
C HIS A 101 8.56 -13.02 6.08
N HIS A 102 8.39 -13.58 4.88
CA HIS A 102 7.37 -13.12 3.94
C HIS A 102 5.95 -13.45 4.39
N GLN A 103 5.73 -14.56 5.10
CA GLN A 103 4.45 -14.83 5.78
C GLN A 103 4.10 -13.73 6.79
N LYS A 104 5.06 -13.31 7.62
CA LYS A 104 4.84 -12.20 8.59
C LYS A 104 4.51 -10.88 7.90
N LEU A 105 5.14 -10.59 6.75
CA LEU A 105 4.82 -9.39 5.98
C LEU A 105 3.40 -9.44 5.40
N LEU A 106 2.95 -10.61 4.94
CA LEU A 106 1.57 -10.82 4.50
C LEU A 106 0.58 -10.63 5.65
N ASP A 107 0.87 -11.20 6.82
CA ASP A 107 0.04 -11.03 8.02
C ASP A 107 -0.08 -9.55 8.43
N LEU A 108 1.05 -8.84 8.43
CA LEU A 108 1.07 -7.41 8.73
C LEU A 108 0.25 -6.61 7.70
N ALA A 109 0.38 -6.91 6.41
CA ALA A 109 -0.36 -6.23 5.36
C ALA A 109 -1.88 -6.43 5.51
N VAL A 110 -2.32 -7.65 5.87
CA VAL A 110 -3.72 -7.94 6.18
C VAL A 110 -4.18 -7.13 7.38
N GLU A 111 -3.48 -7.20 8.52
CA GLU A 111 -3.83 -6.47 9.75
C GLU A 111 -3.99 -4.96 9.49
N LYS A 112 -3.04 -4.36 8.76
CA LYS A 112 -3.10 -2.92 8.47
C LYS A 112 -4.21 -2.56 7.48
N THR A 113 -4.51 -3.44 6.53
CA THR A 113 -5.63 -3.26 5.61
C THR A 113 -6.97 -3.37 6.34
N GLU A 114 -7.13 -4.35 7.23
CA GLU A 114 -8.32 -4.48 8.08
C GLU A 114 -8.54 -3.23 8.93
N GLY A 115 -7.48 -2.68 9.52
CA GLY A 115 -7.53 -1.41 10.24
C GLY A 115 -7.94 -0.23 9.36
N ALA A 116 -7.45 -0.17 8.12
CA ALA A 116 -7.88 0.84 7.15
C ALA A 116 -9.36 0.66 6.75
N ALA A 117 -9.80 -0.58 6.54
CA ALA A 117 -11.19 -0.91 6.22
C ALA A 117 -12.16 -0.55 7.35
N ALA A 118 -11.77 -0.81 8.61
CA ALA A 118 -12.54 -0.37 9.76
C ALA A 118 -12.67 1.17 9.81
N ARG A 119 -11.59 1.90 9.51
CA ARG A 119 -11.63 3.37 9.43
C ARG A 119 -12.47 3.87 8.26
N MET A 120 -12.45 3.22 7.09
CA MET A 120 -13.36 3.53 5.98
C MET A 120 -14.82 3.44 6.43
N LYS A 121 -15.19 2.37 7.14
CA LYS A 121 -16.54 2.20 7.71
C LYS A 121 -16.91 3.31 8.68
N GLN A 122 -15.98 3.77 9.52
CA GLN A 122 -16.18 4.91 10.42
C GLN A 122 -16.36 6.25 9.67
N CYS A 123 -15.68 6.45 8.53
CA CYS A 123 -15.90 7.64 7.70
C CYS A 123 -17.38 7.74 7.29
N GLY A 124 -18.01 6.61 6.90
CA GLY A 124 -19.39 6.56 6.42
C GLY A 124 -20.46 6.87 7.47
N THR A 125 -20.18 6.64 8.77
CA THR A 125 -21.15 6.88 9.85
C THR A 125 -21.15 8.33 10.36
N GLY A 126 -20.26 9.18 9.85
CA GLY A 126 -20.12 10.57 10.33
C GLY A 126 -19.44 10.69 11.69
N VAL A 127 -19.00 9.58 12.30
CA VAL A 127 -18.21 9.57 13.53
C VAL A 127 -16.74 9.70 13.15
N LEU A 128 -16.35 10.90 12.70
CA LEU A 128 -14.97 11.31 12.77
C LEU A 128 -14.69 11.59 14.26
N SER A 129 -14.03 10.67 14.95
CA SER A 129 -13.51 10.92 16.29
C SER A 129 -12.50 12.06 16.20
N VAL A 130 -12.98 13.29 16.41
CA VAL A 130 -12.16 14.48 16.60
C VAL A 130 -11.54 14.37 17.99
N THR A 131 -10.45 13.61 18.11
CA THR A 131 -9.57 13.73 19.29
C THR A 131 -8.66 14.93 19.06
N GLY A 132 -9.20 16.11 19.34
CA GLY A 132 -8.47 17.36 19.24
C GLY A 132 -9.40 18.51 18.94
N GLU A 133 -9.99 19.09 19.99
CA GLU A 133 -10.51 20.46 19.92
C GLU A 133 -9.36 21.38 19.49
N THR A 134 -9.22 21.62 18.18
CA THR A 134 -8.39 22.74 17.74
C THR A 134 -9.29 23.96 17.71
N GLN A 135 -9.57 24.51 18.89
CA GLN A 135 -9.99 25.91 18.98
C GLN A 135 -8.79 26.76 18.60
N SER A 136 -8.61 27.05 17.31
CA SER A 136 -7.72 28.13 16.88
C SER A 136 -8.37 29.46 17.23
N THR A 137 -8.30 29.86 18.50
CA THR A 137 -8.46 31.27 18.85
C THR A 137 -7.16 31.97 18.48
N THR A 138 -7.01 32.29 17.19
CA THR A 138 -5.95 33.19 16.77
C THR A 138 -6.31 34.59 17.30
N LYS A 139 -6.01 34.84 18.58
CA LYS A 139 -5.91 36.22 19.07
C LYS A 139 -4.75 36.85 18.32
N ARG A 140 -5.09 37.61 17.29
CA ARG A 140 -4.16 38.55 16.67
C ARG A 140 -3.88 39.64 17.71
N ASP A 141 -2.73 39.56 18.37
CA ASP A 141 -2.18 40.69 19.13
C ASP A 141 -1.74 41.77 18.14
N CYS A 142 -2.70 42.62 17.74
CA CYS A 142 -2.40 43.82 16.99
C CYS A 142 -1.89 44.89 17.97
N LYS A 143 -0.57 45.10 18.00
CA LYS A 143 0.05 46.13 18.86
C LYS A 143 -0.06 47.56 18.28
N VAL A 144 -0.64 47.75 17.09
CA VAL A 144 -0.87 49.08 16.49
C VAL A 144 -2.10 49.05 15.57
N GLU A 145 -3.03 50.00 15.76
CA GLU A 145 -4.25 50.21 14.96
C GLU A 145 -3.98 50.85 13.58
N PRO A 146 -4.90 50.72 12.60
CA PRO A 146 -6.24 50.14 12.71
C PRO A 146 -6.41 48.77 12.05
N CYS A 147 -7.13 47.88 12.75
CA CYS A 147 -7.65 46.64 12.21
C CYS A 147 -8.91 46.94 11.38
N LEU A 148 -8.76 47.17 10.09
CA LEU A 148 -9.88 47.19 9.17
C LEU A 148 -10.32 45.74 8.89
N GLY A 149 -11.46 45.36 9.45
CA GLY A 149 -12.24 44.24 8.95
C GLY A 149 -12.90 44.64 7.63
N GLY A 150 -12.82 43.75 6.65
CA GLY A 150 -13.44 43.94 5.34
C GLY A 150 -13.44 42.63 4.58
N GLU A 151 -14.64 42.11 4.40
CA GLU A 151 -15.04 41.01 3.52
C GLU A 151 -14.46 41.22 2.10
N GLU A 152 -13.66 40.28 1.59
CA GLU A 152 -13.33 40.23 0.15
C GLU A 152 -14.04 39.05 -0.49
N VAL A 153 -15.13 39.41 -1.18
CA VAL A 153 -15.86 38.64 -2.18
C VAL A 153 -14.88 38.20 -3.26
N TYR A 154 -14.77 36.88 -3.49
CA TYR A 154 -14.01 36.35 -4.61
C TYR A 154 -14.86 36.40 -5.88
N ALA A 155 -14.46 37.21 -6.86
CA ALA A 155 -14.90 37.10 -8.26
C ALA A 155 -13.75 37.48 -9.23
N PRO A 156 -13.69 36.90 -10.44
CA PRO A 156 -12.43 36.62 -11.13
C PRO A 156 -12.29 37.23 -12.53
N ASP A 157 -11.25 38.02 -12.77
CA ASP A 157 -10.81 38.56 -14.07
C ASP A 157 -9.62 39.51 -13.83
N ALA A 158 -8.57 39.68 -14.64
CA ALA A 158 -8.29 39.34 -16.02
C ALA A 158 -6.78 39.21 -16.26
N ILE A 159 -6.48 38.65 -17.42
CA ILE A 159 -5.19 38.52 -18.11
C ILE A 159 -4.53 39.89 -18.32
N GLU A 160 -3.24 40.05 -17.99
CA GLU A 160 -2.39 41.01 -18.70
C GLU A 160 -0.96 40.48 -18.93
N LYS A 161 -0.53 40.67 -20.16
CA LYS A 161 0.68 40.16 -20.81
C LYS A 161 1.92 40.93 -20.35
N GLN A 162 3.04 40.26 -20.14
CA GLN A 162 4.33 40.86 -20.46
C GLN A 162 5.20 39.93 -21.30
N SER A 163 5.44 40.42 -22.51
CA SER A 163 6.32 39.89 -23.56
C SER A 163 7.77 40.25 -23.25
N LEU A 164 8.61 39.22 -23.17
CA LEU A 164 9.96 39.07 -23.71
C LEU A 164 10.73 40.35 -24.12
N THR A 165 11.92 40.54 -23.51
CA THR A 165 13.13 40.97 -24.26
C THR A 165 14.41 40.32 -23.69
N GLY A 166 15.12 39.57 -24.56
CA GLY A 166 16.59 39.39 -24.57
C GLY A 166 17.18 38.32 -23.64
N ALA A 167 17.37 37.07 -24.06
CA ALA A 167 18.53 36.58 -24.83
C ALA A 167 19.84 36.52 -24.02
N ASP A 168 20.15 35.33 -23.48
CA ASP A 168 21.49 34.75 -23.63
C ASP A 168 21.49 33.21 -23.44
N LYS A 169 21.69 32.55 -24.57
CA LYS A 169 22.42 31.29 -24.84
C LYS A 169 22.12 30.03 -24.02
N ILE A 170 21.39 29.15 -24.70
CA ILE A 170 21.43 27.69 -24.54
C ILE A 170 22.70 27.21 -25.26
N ASP A 171 23.67 26.69 -24.52
CA ASP A 171 24.68 25.77 -25.05
C ASP A 171 24.31 24.35 -24.61
N ALA A 172 23.59 23.66 -25.49
CA ALA A 172 23.50 22.22 -25.49
C ALA A 172 24.74 21.67 -26.22
N SER A 173 25.67 21.10 -25.48
CA SER A 173 26.63 20.14 -26.02
C SER A 173 26.95 19.09 -24.98
N ASN A 174 26.47 17.88 -25.27
CA ASN A 174 27.19 16.63 -25.17
C ASN A 174 28.02 16.40 -23.89
N ASN A 175 27.54 15.53 -23.00
CA ASN A 175 28.31 14.32 -22.72
C ASN A 175 27.43 13.19 -22.19
N VAL A 176 27.34 12.15 -22.99
CA VAL A 176 27.01 10.79 -22.57
C VAL A 176 28.32 10.17 -22.05
N ASP A 177 28.20 9.21 -21.14
CA ASP A 177 29.20 8.25 -20.68
C ASP A 177 30.08 8.55 -19.45
N ALA A 178 29.96 7.58 -18.52
CA ALA A 178 30.92 7.06 -17.54
C ALA A 178 31.34 7.99 -16.39
N SER A 179 31.41 7.56 -15.12
CA SER A 179 31.94 6.28 -14.63
C SER A 179 31.65 6.11 -13.11
N PRO A 180 31.89 4.91 -12.53
CA PRO A 180 31.44 4.44 -11.23
C PRO A 180 32.51 4.55 -10.12
N TYR A 181 32.08 4.59 -8.86
CA TYR A 181 32.84 4.34 -7.62
C TYR A 181 31.78 4.24 -6.50
N MET A 182 31.71 3.29 -5.56
CA MET A 182 32.46 2.09 -5.18
C MET A 182 31.48 1.13 -4.51
#